data_AF-J4V3W0-F1
#
_entry.id   AF-J4V3W0-F1
#
_cell.length_a   1.000
_cell.length_b   1.000
_cell.length_c   1.000
_cell.angle_alpha   90.00
_cell.angle_beta   90.00
_cell.angle_gamma   90.00
#
_symmetry.space_group_name_H-M   'P 1'
#
loop_
_entity.id
_entity.type
_entity.pdbx_description
1 polymer ?
#
loop_
_entity_poly.entity_id
_entity_poly.type
_entity_poly.pdbx_seq_one_letter_code
_entity_poly.pdbx_strand_id
1 'polypeptide(L)' 'MRKFILFLFVTIAVSQAPQSFKLKDINVEGNMATSENMVLYTAGLQAGQDVSQEDFRRAVKRL' A
#
# COMPACT_ATOMS: atom_id res chain seq x y z
N MET A 1 -32.83 -18.32 -11.97
CA MET A 1 -32.83 -16.85 -11.87
C MET A 1 -32.39 -16.33 -10.51
N ARG A 2 -33.18 -16.48 -9.43
CA ARG A 2 -32.88 -15.89 -8.10
C ARG A 2 -31.55 -16.35 -7.46
N LYS A 3 -31.19 -17.64 -7.61
CA LYS A 3 -29.89 -18.17 -7.12
C LYS A 3 -28.68 -17.65 -7.90
N PHE A 4 -28.86 -17.34 -9.19
CA PHE A 4 -27.81 -16.80 -10.05
C PHE A 4 -27.51 -15.33 -9.71
N ILE A 5 -28.56 -14.54 -9.44
CA ILE A 5 -28.41 -13.16 -8.94
C ILE A 5 -27.65 -13.15 -7.61
N LEU A 6 -28.00 -14.07 -6.70
CA LEU A 6 -27.34 -14.19 -5.40
C LEU A 6 -25.85 -14.56 -5.55
N PHE A 7 -25.53 -15.45 -6.49
CA PHE A 7 -24.15 -15.78 -6.84
C PHE A 7 -23.38 -14.56 -7.38
N LEU A 8 -23.98 -13.77 -8.27
CA LEU A 8 -23.37 -12.57 -8.84
C LEU A 8 -23.03 -11.53 -7.74
N PHE A 9 -23.95 -11.32 -6.80
CA PHE A 9 -23.73 -10.40 -5.66
C PHE A 9 -22.55 -10.81 -4.78
N VAL A 10 -22.38 -12.12 -4.54
CA VAL A 10 -21.25 -12.64 -3.75
C VAL A 10 -19.92 -12.38 -4.46
N THR A 11 -19.84 -12.57 -5.78
CA THR A 11 -18.59 -12.33 -6.52
C THR A 11 -18.13 -10.87 -6.48
N ILE A 12 -19.07 -9.91 -6.59
CA ILE A 12 -18.77 -8.48 -6.52
C ILE A 12 -18.30 -8.10 -5.11
N ALA A 13 -18.93 -8.63 -4.07
CA ALA A 13 -18.56 -8.38 -2.68
C ALA A 13 -17.12 -8.83 -2.36
N VAL A 14 -16.67 -9.97 -2.89
CA VAL A 14 -15.33 -10.52 -2.63
C VAL A 14 -14.24 -9.79 -3.44
N SER A 15 -14.58 -9.20 -4.59
CA SER A 15 -13.61 -8.49 -5.43
C SER A 15 -13.16 -7.11 -4.91
N GLN A 16 -13.78 -6.59 -3.85
CA GLN A 16 -13.52 -5.24 -3.33
C GLN A 16 -12.29 -5.12 -2.42
N ALA A 17 -11.47 -6.16 -2.31
CA ALA A 17 -10.25 -6.08 -1.53
C ALA A 17 -9.25 -5.07 -2.16
N PRO A 18 -8.75 -4.08 -1.41
CA PRO A 18 -7.70 -3.19 -1.90
C PRO A 18 -6.49 -4.02 -2.32
N GLN A 19 -5.90 -3.70 -3.47
CA GLN A 19 -4.65 -4.33 -3.87
C GLN A 19 -3.54 -3.91 -2.92
N SER A 20 -3.06 -4.86 -2.12
CA SER A 20 -1.85 -4.73 -1.31
C SER A 20 -0.70 -5.50 -1.94
N PHE A 21 0.52 -5.03 -1.69
CA PHE A 21 1.75 -5.69 -2.10
C PHE A 21 2.76 -5.64 -0.95
N LYS A 22 3.66 -6.63 -0.91
CA LYS A 22 4.69 -6.70 0.12
C LYS A 22 5.90 -5.85 -0.29
N LEU A 23 6.25 -4.85 0.52
CA LEU A 23 7.52 -4.12 0.36
C LEU A 23 8.66 -5.06 0.76
N LYS A 24 9.46 -5.50 -0.22
CA LYS A 24 10.58 -6.40 0.07
C LYS A 24 11.72 -5.67 0.78
N ASP A 25 12.11 -4.52 0.23
CA ASP A 25 13.25 -3.74 0.69
C ASP A 25 13.05 -2.27 0.29
N ILE A 26 13.76 -1.36 0.95
CA ILE A 26 13.69 0.10 0.68
C ILE A 26 15.12 0.66 0.70
N ASN A 27 15.46 1.42 -0.33
CA ASN A 27 16.73 2.16 -0.42
C ASN A 27 16.42 3.66 -0.48
N VAL A 28 17.08 4.47 0.35
CA VAL A 28 16.96 5.93 0.31
C VAL A 28 18.22 6.53 -0.33
N GLU A 29 18.02 7.38 -1.33
CA GLU A 29 19.11 8.04 -2.07
C GLU A 29 18.95 9.56 -2.04
N GLY A 30 20.08 10.28 -2.15
CA GLY A 30 20.09 11.75 -2.28
C GLY A 30 19.83 12.53 -0.99
N ASN A 31 19.73 11.87 0.16
CA ASN A 31 19.54 12.52 1.46
C ASN A 31 20.85 13.13 2.00
N MET A 32 21.13 14.39 1.68
CA MET A 32 22.34 15.10 2.16
C MET A 32 22.16 15.76 3.53
N ALA A 33 20.97 16.30 3.81
CA ALA A 33 20.69 17.09 5.00
C ALA A 33 19.89 16.33 6.08
N THR A 34 19.44 15.11 5.77
CA THR A 34 18.64 14.28 6.68
C THR A 34 19.07 12.82 6.64
N SER A 35 18.77 12.09 7.71
CA SER A 35 19.08 10.66 7.78
C SER A 35 18.06 9.82 7.03
N GLU A 36 18.50 8.68 6.50
CA GLU A 36 17.64 7.68 5.86
C GLU A 36 16.45 7.27 6.76
N ASN A 37 16.71 7.02 8.04
CA ASN A 37 15.66 6.71 9.02
C ASN A 37 14.61 7.83 9.13
N MET A 38 15.00 9.10 9.01
CA MET A 38 14.05 10.21 9.06
C MET A 38 13.19 10.29 7.79
N VAL A 39 13.76 9.98 6.62
CA VAL A 39 13.00 9.85 5.36
C VAL A 39 11.99 8.73 5.48
N LEU A 40 12.41 7.54 5.92
CA LEU A 40 11.53 6.38 6.11
C LEU A 40 10.43 6.66 7.15
N TYR A 41 10.78 7.33 8.25
CA TYR A 41 9.83 7.74 9.28
C TYR A 41 8.78 8.70 8.73
N THR A 42 9.19 9.70 7.95
CA THR A 42 8.28 10.69 7.33
C THR A 42 7.38 10.04 6.27
N ALA A 43 7.95 9.15 5.45
CA ALA A 43 7.21 8.34 4.49
C ALA A 43 6.19 7.42 5.17
N GLY A 44 6.53 6.90 6.36
CA GLY A 44 5.72 5.91 7.07
C GLY A 44 5.74 4.54 6.39
N LEU A 45 6.86 4.17 5.76
CA LEU A 45 7.06 2.90 5.07
C LEU A 45 8.17 2.10 5.73
N GLN A 46 7.99 0.78 5.83
CA GLN A 46 9.00 -0.15 6.35
C GLN A 46 9.15 -1.38 5.45
N ALA A 47 10.37 -1.93 5.39
CA ALA A 47 10.62 -3.19 4.71
C ALA A 47 9.85 -4.34 5.39
N GLY A 48 9.33 -5.25 4.58
CA GLY A 48 8.48 -6.37 5.01
C GLY A 48 7.01 -6.02 5.22
N GLN A 49 6.63 -4.73 5.15
CA GLN A 49 5.25 -4.28 5.34
C GLN A 49 4.37 -4.61 4.11
N ASP A 50 3.12 -4.99 4.35
CA ASP A 50 2.09 -5.00 3.31
C ASP A 50 1.53 -3.60 3.13
N VAL A 51 1.60 -3.09 1.90
CA VAL A 51 1.34 -1.69 1.57
C VAL A 51 0.35 -1.62 0.41
N SER A 52 -0.63 -0.73 0.52
CA SER A 52 -1.55 -0.43 -0.57
C SER A 52 -1.02 0.69 -1.45
N GLN A 53 -1.59 0.84 -2.65
CA GLN A 53 -1.27 1.97 -3.53
C GLN A 53 -1.52 3.33 -2.85
N GLU A 54 -2.54 3.43 -1.99
CA GLU A 54 -2.86 4.65 -1.25
C GLU A 54 -1.84 4.96 -0.15
N ASP A 55 -1.28 3.94 0.50
CA ASP A 55 -0.21 4.13 1.49
C ASP A 55 1.05 4.69 0.82
N PHE A 56 1.42 4.14 -0.34
CA PHE A 56 2.54 4.67 -1.12
C PHE A 56 2.30 6.11 -1.58
N ARG A 57 1.09 6.43 -2.07
CA ARG A 57 0.72 7.80 -2.45
C ARG A 57 0.83 8.77 -1.27
N ARG A 58 0.43 8.34 -0.08
CA ARG A 58 0.55 9.13 1.16
C ARG A 58 2.00 9.32 1.58
N ALA A 59 2.85 8.32 1.42
CA ALA A 59 4.29 8.42 1.69
C ALA A 59 4.94 9.51 0.82
N VAL A 60 4.67 9.48 -0.49
CA VAL A 60 5.17 10.51 -1.43
C VAL A 60 4.70 11.91 -1.06
N LYS A 61 3.46 12.05 -0.57
CA LYS A 61 2.91 13.36 -0.17
C LYS A 61 3.53 13.94 1.10
N ARG A 62 4.06 13.10 2.00
CA ARG A 62 4.63 13.52 3.29
C ARG A 62 6.09 13.94 3.17
N LEU A 63 6.79 13.42 2.17
CA LEU A 63 8.17 13.76 1.81
C LEU A 63 8.23 15.08 1.04
#